data_AF-A0A1V6K7X2-F1
#
_entry.id   AF-A0A1V6K7X2-F1
#
_cell.length_a   1.000
_cell.length_b   1.000
_cell.length_c   1.000
_cell.angle_alpha   90.00
_cell.angle_beta   90.00
_cell.angle_gamma   90.00
#
_symmetry.space_group_name_H-M   'P 1'
#
loop_
_entity.id
_entity.type
_entity.pdbx_description
1 polymer ?
#
loop_
_entity_poly.entity_id
_entity_poly.type
_entity_poly.pdbx_seq_one_letter_code
_entity_poly.pdbx_strand_id
1 'polypeptide(L)' 'MNEIMKVLTIIATIFIPLTFIAGVYGMNFAYMPELGYSWGYPVTLALMAVVAGIMLLYFKRKGWF' A
#
# COMPACT_ATOMS: atom_id res chain seq x y z
N MET A 1 -21.41 -15.96 6.31
CA MET A 1 -20.79 -14.83 5.58
C MET A 1 -20.29 -15.36 4.26
N ASN A 2 -20.55 -14.69 3.14
CA ASN A 2 -20.17 -15.19 1.83
C ASN A 2 -18.64 -15.11 1.68
N GLU A 3 -17.96 -16.24 1.42
CA GLU A 3 -16.50 -16.31 1.24
C GLU A 3 -15.99 -15.31 0.18
N ILE A 4 -16.79 -15.09 -0.86
CA ILE A 4 -16.53 -14.12 -1.93
C ILE A 4 -16.37 -12.69 -1.37
N MET A 5 -17.24 -12.28 -0.46
CA MET A 5 -17.17 -10.94 0.17
C MET A 5 -15.92 -10.80 1.04
N LYS A 6 -15.50 -11.89 1.69
CA LYS A 6 -14.28 -11.93 2.51
C LYS A 6 -13.04 -11.71 1.66
N VAL A 7 -12.92 -12.44 0.55
CA VAL A 7 -11.78 -12.33 -0.38
C VAL A 7 -11.71 -10.94 -1.01
N LEU A 8 -12.83 -10.40 -1.50
CA LEU A 8 -12.91 -9.04 -2.07
C LEU A 8 -12.48 -7.98 -1.04
N THR A 9 -12.92 -8.11 0.21
CA THR A 9 -12.59 -7.16 1.28
C THR A 9 -11.10 -7.21 1.62
N ILE A 10 -10.49 -8.41 1.68
CA ILE A 10 -9.06 -8.57 1.93
C ILE A 10 -8.25 -7.90 0.80
N ILE A 11 -8.58 -8.18 -0.46
CA ILE A 11 -7.90 -7.58 -1.62
C ILE A 11 -8.05 -6.06 -1.59
N ALA A 12 -9.27 -5.54 -1.42
CA ALA A 12 -9.51 -4.10 -1.40
C ALA A 12 -8.76 -3.40 -0.27
N THR A 13 -8.75 -3.98 0.93
CA THR A 13 -8.08 -3.38 2.09
C THR A 13 -6.56 -3.28 1.89
N ILE A 14 -5.96 -4.24 1.17
CA ILE A 14 -4.52 -4.19 0.82
C ILE A 14 -4.27 -3.15 -0.28
N PHE A 15 -5.11 -3.12 -1.31
CA PHE A 15 -4.91 -2.23 -2.46
C PHE A 15 -5.18 -0.76 -2.15
N ILE A 16 -6.23 -0.41 -1.41
CA ILE A 16 -6.60 0.99 -1.13
C ILE A 16 -5.43 1.86 -0.63
N PRO A 17 -4.68 1.49 0.44
CA PRO A 17 -3.56 2.29 0.91
C PRO A 17 -2.38 2.32 -0.09
N LEU A 18 -2.14 1.23 -0.83
CA LEU A 18 -1.12 1.18 -1.87
C LEU A 18 -1.45 2.13 -3.03
N THR A 19 -2.69 2.12 -3.50
CA THR A 19 -3.17 3.00 -4.56
C THR A 19 -3.20 4.45 -4.12
N PHE A 20 -3.48 4.72 -2.84
CA PHE A 20 -3.38 6.07 -2.27
C PHE A 20 -1.94 6.60 -2.33
N ILE A 21 -0.97 5.80 -1.87
CA ILE A 21 0.45 6.18 -1.95
C ILE A 21 0.88 6.34 -3.42
N ALA A 22 0.52 5.40 -4.30
CA ALA A 22 0.80 5.51 -5.73
C ALA A 22 0.18 6.76 -6.36
N GLY A 23 -1.05 7.09 -5.95
CA GLY A 23 -1.76 8.29 -6.39
C GLY A 23 -1.03 9.55 -5.98
N VAL A 24 -0.66 9.68 -4.70
CA VAL A 24 0.07 10.85 -4.18
C VAL A 24 1.42 11.04 -4.89
N TYR A 25 2.18 9.96 -5.11
CA TYR A 25 3.48 10.01 -5.78
C TYR A 25 3.41 10.04 -7.31
N GLY A 26 2.26 9.69 -7.90
CA GLY A 26 1.99 9.80 -9.34
C GLY A 26 1.55 11.19 -9.77
N MET A 27 1.28 12.09 -8.83
CA MET A 27 0.93 13.47 -9.14
C MET A 27 2.19 14.25 -9.59
N ASN A 28 2.10 15.00 -10.70
CA ASN A 28 3.19 15.82 -11.26
C ASN A 28 3.47 17.08 -10.41
N PHE A 29 3.87 16.92 -9.16
CA PHE A 29 4.29 18.06 -8.33
C PHE A 29 5.74 18.44 -8.66
N ALA A 30 5.95 19.67 -9.12
CA ALA A 30 7.27 20.25 -9.33
C ALA A 30 8.09 20.44 -8.02
N TYR A 31 7.43 20.37 -6.87
CA TYR A 31 8.00 20.48 -5.52
C TYR A 31 7.59 19.25 -4.68
N MET A 32 8.09 18.07 -5.03
CA MET A 32 8.16 16.96 -4.07
C MET A 32 9.49 17.11 -3.30
N PRO A 33 9.49 17.25 -1.96
CA PRO A 33 10.73 17.35 -1.18
C PRO A 33 11.68 16.16 -1.37
N GLU A 34 11.17 15.05 -1.90
CA GLU A 34 11.90 13.82 -2.21
C GLU A 34 12.59 13.85 -3.59
N LEU A 35 12.24 14.78 -4.49
CA LEU A 35 12.78 14.86 -5.85
C LEU A 35 14.28 15.23 -5.87
N GLY A 36 14.76 15.91 -4.83
CA GLY A 36 16.18 16.25 -4.64
C GLY A 36 17.01 15.12 -4.04
N TYR A 37 16.39 14.04 -3.56
CA TYR A 37 17.07 12.88 -2.99
C TYR A 37 16.95 11.70 -3.95
N SER A 38 18.09 11.18 -4.43
CA SER A 38 18.13 9.97 -5.28
C SER A 38 17.47 8.74 -4.64
N TRP A 39 17.20 8.78 -3.33
CA TRP A 39 16.56 7.73 -2.55
C TRP A 39 15.05 7.91 -2.35
N GLY A 40 14.43 9.02 -2.79
CA GLY A 40 12.98 9.24 -2.61
C GLY A 40 12.13 8.10 -3.18
N TYR A 41 12.36 7.76 -4.45
CA TYR A 41 11.66 6.68 -5.14
C TYR A 41 11.81 5.28 -4.48
N PRO A 42 13.02 4.79 -4.17
CA PRO A 42 13.17 3.50 -3.49
C PRO A 42 12.64 3.50 -2.05
N VAL A 43 12.67 4.62 -1.32
CA VAL A 43 12.07 4.73 0.02
C VAL A 43 10.55 4.58 -0.05
N THR A 44 9.89 5.21 -1.03
CA THR A 44 8.43 5.06 -1.22
C THR A 44 8.05 3.64 -1.57
N LEU A 45 8.82 2.98 -2.44
CA LEU A 45 8.63 1.56 -2.76
C LEU A 45 8.80 0.67 -1.52
N ALA A 46 9.81 0.93 -0.70
CA ALA A 46 10.01 0.22 0.56
C ALA A 46 8.84 0.46 1.52
N LEU A 47 8.33 1.69 1.62
CA LEU A 47 7.16 2.04 2.43
C LEU A 47 5.92 1.26 1.96
N MET A 48 5.66 1.23 0.65
CA MET A 48 4.57 0.45 0.05
C MET A 48 4.70 -1.04 0.38
N ALA A 49 5.89 -1.61 0.23
CA ALA A 49 6.15 -3.02 0.56
C ALA A 49 5.92 -3.32 2.05
N VAL A 50 6.36 -2.43 2.94
CA VAL A 50 6.14 -2.54 4.39
C VAL A 50 4.64 -2.48 4.72
N VAL A 51 3.90 -1.54 4.13
CA VAL A 51 2.44 -1.41 4.34
C VAL A 51 1.71 -2.67 3.87
N ALA A 52 2.04 -3.17 2.68
CA ALA A 52 1.48 -4.42 2.16
C ALA A 52 1.80 -5.61 3.10
N GLY A 53 3.04 -5.71 3.57
CA GLY A 53 3.49 -6.74 4.50
C GLY A 53 2.76 -6.69 5.85
N ILE A 54 2.58 -5.49 6.42
CA ILE A 54 1.84 -5.28 7.67
C ILE A 54 0.38 -5.71 7.51
N MET A 55 -0.26 -5.32 6.40
CA MET A 55 -1.65 -5.69 6.12
C MET A 55 -1.79 -7.21 5.96
N LEU A 56 -0.89 -7.86 5.21
CA LEU A 56 -0.88 -9.32 5.07
C LEU A 56 -0.69 -10.03 6.41
N LEU A 57 0.25 -9.57 7.24
CA LEU A 57 0.47 -10.11 8.58
C LEU A 57 -0.74 -9.92 9.50
N TYR A 58 -1.41 -8.77 9.41
CA TYR A 58 -2.60 -8.47 10.18
C TYR A 58 -3.76 -9.40 9.81
N PHE A 59 -4.04 -9.57 8.51
CA PHE A 59 -5.09 -10.49 8.03
C PHE A 59 -4.78 -11.96 8.35
N LYS A 60 -3.50 -12.36 8.23
CA LYS A 60 -3.05 -13.70 8.63
C LYS A 60 -3.24 -13.93 10.13
N ARG A 61 -2.87 -12.97 10.98
CA ARG A 61 -3.07 -13.06 12.44
C ARG A 61 -4.53 -13.09 12.86
N LYS A 62 -5.40 -12.41 12.12
CA LYS A 62 -6.84 -12.41 12.38
C LYS A 62 -7.54 -13.72 11.95
N GLY A 63 -6.84 -14.67 11.32
CA GLY A 63 -7.43 -15.92 10.83
C GLY A 63 -8.41 -15.70 9.67
N TRP A 64 -8.19 -14.64 8.87
CA TRP A 64 -9.02 -14.37 7.70
C TRP A 64 -8.58 -15.19 6.48
N PHE A 65 -7.34 -15.67 6.50
CA PHE A 65 -6.75 -16.66 5.60
C PHE A 65 -6.94 -18.08 6.13
#